data_AF-A0A2R7LEW7-F1
#
_entry.id   AF-A0A2R7LEW7-F1
#
_cell.length_a   1.000
_cell.length_b   1.000
_cell.length_c   1.000
_cell.angle_alpha   90.00
_cell.angle_beta   90.00
_cell.angle_gamma   90.00
#
_symmetry.space_group_name_H-M   'P 1'
#
loop_
_entity.id
_entity.type
_entity.pdbx_description
1 polymer ?
#
loop_
_entity_poly.entity_id
_entity_poly.type
_entity_poly.pdbx_seq_one_letter_code
_entity_poly.pdbx_strand_id
1 'polypeptide(L)'
;MTAPEGAGRLGLMRRALKSGYRLSSRTQSTLLVLLTLGWLLMAVPGAILAVFAPLVFDRPGNLHNPVAWLGFGLGGLFWAVCLLSPALAWMHWRKGRRTRAWAAMAAPIAWAAAAVTVLQFVPG
;
A
#
# COMPACT_ATOMS: atom_id res chain seq x y z
N MET A 1 48.54 -15.11 18.81
CA MET A 1 47.72 -13.88 18.81
C MET A 1 46.65 -14.02 17.74
N THR A 2 45.48 -14.55 18.09
CA THR A 2 44.36 -14.80 17.18
C THR A 2 43.37 -13.65 17.28
N ALA A 3 43.22 -12.88 16.20
CA ALA A 3 42.21 -11.82 16.11
C ALA A 3 40.80 -12.44 16.04
N PRO A 4 39.77 -11.83 16.65
CA PRO A 4 38.45 -12.43 16.75
C PRO A 4 37.70 -12.37 15.40
N GLU A 5 37.48 -13.52 14.79
CA GLU A 5 36.70 -13.71 13.55
C GLU A 5 35.28 -13.12 13.61
N GLY A 6 34.73 -12.90 14.81
CA GLY A 6 33.42 -12.30 15.04
C GLY A 6 33.30 -10.83 14.59
N ALA A 7 34.39 -10.05 14.62
CA ALA A 7 34.36 -8.63 14.24
C ALA A 7 34.18 -8.44 12.72
N GLY A 8 34.72 -9.35 11.91
CA GLY A 8 34.60 -9.33 10.44
C GLY A 8 33.18 -9.61 9.96
N ARG A 9 32.49 -10.58 10.58
CA ARG A 9 31.10 -10.95 10.26
C ARG A 9 30.09 -9.84 10.59
N LEU A 10 30.24 -9.19 11.74
CA LEU A 10 29.42 -8.02 12.11
C LEU A 10 29.65 -6.84 11.15
N GLY A 11 30.90 -6.61 10.74
CA GLY A 11 31.25 -5.61 9.72
C GLY A 11 30.64 -5.91 8.35
N LEU A 12 30.66 -7.17 7.92
CA LEU A 12 30.03 -7.66 6.69
C LEU A 12 28.51 -7.55 6.74
N MET A 13 27.86 -7.95 7.84
CA MET A 13 26.41 -7.78 8.03
C MET A 13 26.02 -6.30 8.04
N ARG A 14 26.79 -5.45 8.73
CA ARG A 14 26.54 -4.00 8.73
C ARG A 14 26.73 -3.39 7.35
N ARG A 15 27.71 -3.85 6.57
CA ARG A 15 27.89 -3.45 5.16
C ARG A 15 26.78 -4.01 4.27
N ALA A 16 26.30 -5.23 4.47
CA ALA A 16 25.19 -5.82 3.74
C ALA A 16 23.87 -5.11 4.04
N LEU A 17 23.60 -4.76 5.31
CA LEU A 17 22.48 -3.91 5.71
C LEU A 17 22.60 -2.49 5.14
N LYS A 18 23.80 -1.89 5.18
CA LYS A 18 24.06 -0.57 4.60
C LYS A 18 24.03 -0.57 3.06
N SER A 19 24.34 -1.71 2.44
CA SER A 19 24.28 -1.96 0.99
C SER A 19 22.86 -2.29 0.53
N GLY A 20 22.05 -2.97 1.35
CA GLY A 20 20.62 -3.14 1.14
C GLY A 20 19.89 -1.81 1.28
N TYR A 21 20.31 -0.96 2.23
CA TYR A 21 19.80 0.42 2.34
C TYR A 21 20.29 1.33 1.19
N ARG A 22 21.47 1.01 0.62
CA ARG A 22 22.00 1.56 -0.64
C ARG A 22 21.65 0.68 -1.84
N LEU A 23 20.49 0.02 -1.84
CA LEU A 23 19.87 -0.42 -3.09
C LEU A 23 19.98 0.76 -4.06
N SER A 24 20.67 0.54 -5.19
CA SER A 24 21.04 1.56 -6.16
C SER A 24 19.85 2.49 -6.38
N SER A 25 20.06 3.80 -6.38
CA SER A 25 18.97 4.78 -6.58
C SER A 25 18.11 4.44 -7.80
N ARG A 26 18.73 3.81 -8.81
CA ARG A 26 18.06 3.19 -9.96
C ARG A 26 17.11 2.07 -9.56
N THR A 27 17.56 1.04 -8.84
CA THR A 27 16.71 -0.09 -8.41
C THR A 27 15.56 0.36 -7.51
N GLN A 28 15.77 1.31 -6.58
CA GLN A 28 14.68 1.86 -5.79
C GLN A 28 13.68 2.63 -6.65
N SER A 29 14.15 3.36 -7.67
CA SER A 29 13.26 4.05 -8.61
C SER A 29 12.49 3.06 -9.48
N THR A 30 13.11 1.98 -9.95
CA THR A 30 12.43 0.92 -10.72
C THR A 30 11.36 0.21 -9.89
N LEU A 31 11.66 -0.12 -8.64
CA LEU A 31 10.66 -0.66 -7.69
C LEU A 31 9.49 0.29 -7.48
N LEU A 32 9.78 1.59 -7.38
CA LEU A 32 8.76 2.62 -7.19
C LEU A 32 7.83 2.73 -8.40
N VAL A 33 8.38 2.65 -9.62
CA VAL A 33 7.63 2.57 -10.88
C VAL A 33 6.81 1.29 -10.96
N LEU A 34 7.40 0.12 -10.65
CA LEU A 34 6.69 -1.16 -10.66
C LEU A 34 5.52 -1.18 -9.69
N LEU A 35 5.71 -0.68 -8.46
CA LEU A 35 4.64 -0.55 -7.48
C LEU A 35 3.56 0.43 -7.95
N THR A 36 3.95 1.54 -8.56
CA THR A 36 2.99 2.50 -9.13
C THR A 36 2.13 1.84 -10.21
N LEU A 37 2.75 1.07 -11.13
CA LEU A 37 2.05 0.33 -12.17
C LEU A 37 1.13 -0.74 -11.58
N GLY A 38 1.61 -1.49 -10.58
CA GLY A 38 0.80 -2.48 -9.86
C GLY A 38 -0.42 -1.86 -9.19
N TRP A 39 -0.26 -0.72 -8.53
CA TRP A 39 -1.38 0.02 -7.93
C TRP A 39 -2.34 0.60 -8.97
N LEU A 40 -1.81 1.07 -10.11
CA LEU A 40 -2.65 1.56 -11.21
C LEU A 40 -3.50 0.43 -11.81
N LEU A 41 -2.91 -0.76 -11.98
CA LEU A 41 -3.63 -1.97 -12.39
C LEU A 41 -4.72 -2.36 -11.38
N MET A 42 -4.43 -2.26 -10.08
CA MET A 42 -5.40 -2.54 -9.00
C MET A 42 -6.47 -1.45 -8.84
N ALA A 43 -6.21 -0.23 -9.29
CA ALA A 43 -7.21 0.83 -9.30
C ALA A 43 -8.37 0.53 -10.27
N VAL A 44 -8.11 -0.21 -11.36
CA VAL A 44 -9.15 -0.58 -12.34
C VAL A 44 -10.27 -1.44 -11.72
N PRO A 45 -9.99 -2.62 -11.12
CA PRO A 45 -11.03 -3.38 -10.45
C PRO A 45 -11.64 -2.62 -9.28
N GLY A 46 -10.86 -1.80 -8.57
CA GLY A 46 -11.40 -0.90 -7.53
C GLY A 46 -12.41 0.12 -8.06
N ALA A 47 -12.15 0.70 -9.23
CA ALA A 47 -13.05 1.67 -9.87
C ALA A 47 -14.31 0.99 -10.39
N ILE A 48 -14.19 -0.20 -10.98
CA ILE A 48 -15.33 -1.03 -11.35
C ILE A 48 -16.17 -1.31 -10.11
N LEU A 49 -15.54 -1.77 -9.02
CA LEU A 49 -16.24 -2.05 -7.77
C LEU A 49 -16.93 -0.80 -7.21
N ALA A 50 -16.30 0.39 -7.32
CA ALA A 50 -16.88 1.66 -6.90
C ALA A 50 -18.12 2.06 -7.73
N VAL A 51 -18.10 1.82 -9.05
CA VAL A 51 -19.26 2.06 -9.93
C VAL A 51 -20.44 1.16 -9.56
N PHE A 52 -20.15 -0.10 -9.22
CA PHE A 52 -21.17 -1.07 -8.80
C PHE A 52 -21.42 -1.08 -7.28
N ALA A 53 -20.71 -0.27 -6.50
CA ALA A 53 -20.86 -0.22 -5.05
C ALA A 53 -22.29 0.17 -4.60
N PRO A 54 -23.04 1.04 -5.30
CA PRO A 54 -24.43 1.34 -4.93
C PRO A 54 -25.36 0.11 -4.96
N LEU A 55 -25.02 -0.95 -5.70
CA LEU A 55 -25.80 -2.19 -5.79
C LEU A 55 -25.93 -2.88 -4.41
N VAL A 56 -25.02 -2.59 -3.48
CA VAL A 56 -25.12 -3.04 -2.08
C VAL A 56 -26.40 -2.53 -1.42
N PHE A 57 -26.94 -1.38 -1.84
CA PHE A 57 -28.16 -0.80 -1.26
C PHE A 57 -29.46 -1.31 -1.89
N ASP A 58 -29.42 -2.12 -2.95
CA ASP A 58 -30.63 -2.69 -3.57
C ASP A 58 -31.35 -3.71 -2.68
N ARG A 59 -30.67 -4.24 -1.66
CA ARG A 59 -31.31 -5.13 -0.67
C ARG A 59 -32.15 -4.32 0.33
N PRO A 60 -33.42 -4.73 0.57
CA PRO A 60 -34.27 -4.07 1.54
C PRO A 60 -33.64 -4.12 2.94
N GLY A 61 -33.58 -2.95 3.61
CA GLY A 61 -32.98 -2.78 4.93
C GLY A 61 -31.52 -2.33 4.93
N ASN A 62 -30.81 -2.40 3.79
CA ASN A 62 -29.38 -2.07 3.77
C ASN A 62 -29.07 -0.57 3.78
N LEU A 63 -30.05 0.28 3.44
CA LEU A 63 -29.94 1.74 3.58
C LEU A 63 -29.69 2.20 5.02
N HIS A 64 -30.20 1.45 6.01
CA HIS A 64 -30.09 1.78 7.43
C HIS A 64 -28.94 1.02 8.12
N ASN A 65 -28.20 0.20 7.37
CA ASN A 65 -27.08 -0.58 7.90
C ASN A 65 -25.78 0.25 7.84
N PRO A 66 -25.19 0.65 8.98
CA PRO A 66 -23.95 1.42 8.99
C PRO A 66 -22.76 0.65 8.41
N VAL A 67 -22.78 -0.69 8.47
CA VAL A 67 -21.70 -1.53 7.92
C VAL A 67 -21.73 -1.50 6.39
N ALA A 68 -22.91 -1.42 5.77
CA ALA A 68 -23.04 -1.27 4.32
C ALA A 68 -22.46 0.07 3.84
N TRP A 69 -22.69 1.15 4.59
CA TRP A 69 -22.06 2.45 4.36
C TRP A 69 -20.54 2.42 4.49
N LEU A 70 -20.01 1.71 5.49
CA LEU A 70 -18.56 1.54 5.64
C LEU A 70 -17.97 0.72 4.49
N GLY A 71 -18.61 -0.38 4.09
CA GLY A 71 -18.19 -1.17 2.93
C GLY A 71 -18.22 -0.36 1.63
N PHE A 72 -19.28 0.42 1.41
CA PHE A 72 -19.38 1.35 0.29
C PHE A 72 -18.27 2.39 0.30
N GLY A 73 -18.01 3.02 1.44
CA GLY A 73 -16.94 4.01 1.58
C GLY A 73 -15.55 3.39 1.35
N LEU A 74 -15.26 2.26 1.99
CA LEU A 74 -13.96 1.59 1.91
C LEU A 74 -13.68 1.06 0.49
N GLY A 75 -14.66 0.41 -0.15
CA GLY A 75 -14.56 -0.08 -1.52
C GLY A 75 -14.55 1.06 -2.53
N GLY A 76 -15.44 2.04 -2.36
CA GLY A 76 -15.58 3.20 -3.24
C GLY A 76 -14.38 4.14 -3.21
N LEU A 77 -13.66 4.24 -2.09
CA LEU A 77 -12.42 5.02 -1.97
C LEU A 77 -11.16 4.23 -2.36
N PHE A 78 -11.25 2.91 -2.51
CA PHE A 78 -10.08 2.07 -2.75
C PHE A 78 -9.31 2.46 -4.01
N TRP A 79 -10.00 2.73 -5.11
CA TRP A 79 -9.36 3.18 -6.36
C TRP A 79 -8.67 4.54 -6.19
N ALA A 80 -9.31 5.47 -5.47
CA ALA A 80 -8.74 6.78 -5.18
C ALA A 80 -7.47 6.65 -4.31
N VAL A 81 -7.47 5.76 -3.31
CA VAL A 81 -6.29 5.46 -2.50
C VAL A 81 -5.17 4.82 -3.34
N CYS A 82 -5.52 3.92 -4.27
CA CYS A 82 -4.55 3.33 -5.20
C CYS A 82 -3.88 4.37 -6.13
N LEU A 83 -4.57 5.47 -6.46
CA LEU A 83 -4.01 6.57 -7.26
C LEU A 83 -3.25 7.60 -6.41
N LEU A 84 -3.80 7.97 -5.25
CA LEU A 84 -3.23 8.97 -4.34
C LEU A 84 -1.92 8.48 -3.70
N SER A 85 -1.84 7.20 -3.34
CA SER A 85 -0.66 6.60 -2.72
C SER A 85 0.62 6.76 -3.57
N PRO A 86 0.67 6.31 -4.84
CA PRO A 86 1.84 6.50 -5.67
C PRO A 86 2.12 7.98 -5.96
N ALA A 87 1.09 8.82 -6.14
CA ALA A 87 1.29 10.26 -6.33
C ALA A 87 2.00 10.92 -5.12
N LEU A 88 1.53 10.63 -3.89
CA LEU A 88 2.13 11.10 -2.65
C LEU A 88 3.55 10.55 -2.47
N ALA A 89 3.76 9.28 -2.79
CA ALA A 89 5.07 8.67 -2.70
C ALA A 89 6.08 9.30 -3.67
N TRP A 90 5.68 9.61 -4.91
CA TRP A 90 6.51 10.35 -5.87
C TRP A 90 6.83 11.77 -5.40
N MET A 91 5.87 12.47 -4.79
CA MET A 91 6.13 13.78 -4.18
C MET A 91 7.13 13.71 -3.03
N HIS A 92 7.00 12.71 -2.15
CA HIS A 92 7.95 12.51 -1.04
C HIS A 92 9.32 12.04 -1.53
N TRP A 93 9.37 11.24 -2.61
CA TRP A 93 10.59 10.81 -3.27
C TRP A 93 11.38 12.00 -3.84
N ARG A 94 10.70 12.90 -4.56
CA ARG A 94 11.32 14.14 -5.07
C ARG A 94 11.84 15.05 -3.96
N LYS A 95 11.21 15.04 -2.78
CA LYS A 95 11.65 15.79 -1.59
C LYS A 95 12.76 15.11 -0.78
N GLY A 96 13.34 14.01 -1.27
CA GLY A 96 14.43 13.28 -0.60
C GLY A 96 14.01 12.48 0.64
N ARG A 97 12.71 12.42 0.98
CA ARG A 97 12.19 11.74 2.19
C ARG A 97 11.78 10.30 1.88
N ARG A 98 12.77 9.44 1.62
CA ARG A 98 12.55 8.04 1.19
C ARG A 98 11.66 7.22 2.14
N THR A 99 11.82 7.33 3.45
CA THR A 99 11.01 6.59 4.44
C THR A 99 9.52 6.92 4.34
N ARG A 100 9.17 8.18 4.10
CA ARG A 100 7.77 8.61 3.95
C ARG A 100 7.19 8.19 2.60
N ALA A 101 8.00 8.14 1.55
CA ALA A 101 7.58 7.62 0.25
C ALA A 101 7.19 6.14 0.32
N TRP A 102 7.97 5.32 1.03
CA TRP A 102 7.67 3.91 1.23
C TRP A 102 6.44 3.70 2.13
N ALA A 103 6.28 4.53 3.18
CA ALA A 103 5.09 4.48 4.02
C ALA A 103 3.81 4.82 3.23
N ALA A 104 3.87 5.83 2.34
CA ALA A 104 2.76 6.16 1.46
C ALA A 104 2.40 4.99 0.53
N MET A 105 3.39 4.21 0.09
CA MET A 105 3.19 3.03 -0.76
C MET A 105 2.51 1.84 -0.07
N ALA A 106 2.57 1.77 1.27
CA ALA A 106 1.85 0.77 2.06
C ALA A 106 0.40 1.16 2.35
N ALA A 107 0.03 2.43 2.12
CA ALA A 107 -1.32 2.93 2.40
C ALA A 107 -2.43 2.13 1.68
N PRO A 108 -2.29 1.73 0.39
CA PRO A 108 -3.31 0.94 -0.28
C PRO A 108 -3.46 -0.46 0.30
N ILE A 109 -2.36 -1.07 0.78
CA ILE A 109 -2.39 -2.38 1.47
C ILE A 109 -3.13 -2.24 2.79
N ALA A 110 -2.78 -1.21 3.58
CA ALA A 110 -3.44 -0.95 4.85
C ALA A 110 -4.94 -0.68 4.65
N TRP A 111 -5.30 0.03 3.58
CA TRP A 111 -6.70 0.29 3.21
C TRP A 111 -7.43 -0.99 2.76
N ALA A 112 -6.80 -1.83 1.95
CA ALA A 112 -7.36 -3.12 1.55
C ALA A 112 -7.59 -4.02 2.76
N ALA A 113 -6.62 -4.10 3.68
CA ALA A 113 -6.76 -4.86 4.92
C ALA A 113 -7.92 -4.32 5.75
N ALA A 114 -8.04 -3.00 5.91
CA ALA A 114 -9.16 -2.37 6.60
C ALA A 114 -10.50 -2.72 5.94
N ALA A 115 -10.58 -2.64 4.60
CA ALA A 115 -11.77 -2.99 3.83
C ALA A 115 -12.20 -4.45 4.07
N VAL A 116 -11.27 -5.40 3.99
CA VAL A 116 -11.52 -6.83 4.27
C VAL A 116 -12.00 -7.03 5.70
N THR A 117 -11.38 -6.35 6.67
CA THR A 117 -11.76 -6.46 8.08
C THR A 117 -13.13 -5.87 8.42
N VAL A 118 -13.66 -4.98 7.59
CA VAL A 118 -15.02 -4.45 7.75
C VAL A 118 -16.02 -5.31 7.00
N LEU A 119 -15.67 -5.77 5.79
CA LEU A 119 -16.53 -6.63 4.97
C LEU A 119 -16.86 -7.97 5.64
N GLN A 120 -15.97 -8.53 6.46
CA GLN A 120 -16.27 -9.75 7.24
C GLN A 120 -17.44 -9.58 8.23
N PHE A 121 -17.80 -8.34 8.58
CA PHE A 121 -18.95 -8.04 9.45
C PHE A 121 -20.21 -7.66 8.67
N VAL A 122 -20.15 -7.63 7.33
CA VAL A 122 -21.34 -7.48 6.49
C VAL A 122 -21.99 -8.86 6.38
N PRO A 123 -23.19 -9.08 6.95
CA PRO A 123 -23.91 -10.33 6.71
C PRO A 123 -24.24 -10.46 5.21
N GLY A 124 -23.87 -11.60 4.63
CA GLY A 124 -24.10 -11.95 3.22
C GLY A 124 -25.56 -12.23 2.89
#